data_AF-A0A3N5RAT6-F1
#
_entry.id   AF-A0A3N5RAT6-F1
#
_cell.length_a   1.000
_cell.length_b   1.000
_cell.length_c   1.000
_cell.angle_alpha   90.00
_cell.angle_beta   90.00
_cell.angle_gamma   90.00
#
_symmetry.space_group_name_H-M   'P 1'
#
loop_
_entity.id
_entity.type
_entity.pdbx_description
1 polymer ?
#
loop_
_entity_poly.entity_id
_entity_poly.type
_entity_poly.pdbx_seq_one_letter_code
_entity_poly.pdbx_strand_id
1 'polypeptide(L)'
;MKMPTPPMFVLWIALSFSGCSSHEVQLRMSGARMLSYSELENLFHAERTVEFPILGQVATVDYYPDGRQVIHWDNGTDTGTFRIENDWFCSTWSRLRNGEESCSKIYKISETEYEFVGNDGTSAAIMRLK
;
A
#
# COMPACT_ATOMS: atom_id res chain seq x y z
N MET A 1 15.18 -67.49 10.11
CA MET A 1 15.94 -66.23 10.25
C MET A 1 15.46 -65.28 9.15
N LYS A 2 15.13 -64.04 9.54
CA LYS A 2 14.24 -63.11 8.83
C LYS A 2 15.06 -62.18 7.92
N MET A 3 14.74 -62.11 6.63
CA MET A 3 15.35 -61.18 5.67
C MET A 3 14.94 -59.73 5.97
N PRO A 4 15.83 -58.72 5.78
CA PRO A 4 15.47 -57.32 5.93
C PRO A 4 14.87 -56.73 4.63
N THR A 5 13.79 -55.99 4.80
CA THR A 5 13.02 -55.25 3.78
C THR A 5 13.78 -54.02 3.28
N PRO A 6 13.70 -53.62 2.00
CA PRO A 6 14.38 -52.42 1.50
C PRO A 6 13.60 -51.12 1.85
N PRO A 7 14.28 -49.96 1.93
CA PRO A 7 13.65 -48.70 2.32
C PRO A 7 12.89 -48.10 1.13
N MET A 8 11.58 -47.93 1.27
CA MET A 8 10.75 -47.24 0.30
C MET A 8 10.88 -45.73 0.53
N PHE A 9 11.55 -45.06 -0.40
CA PHE A 9 11.64 -43.61 -0.53
C PHE A 9 10.24 -42.97 -0.48
N VAL A 10 9.95 -42.23 0.59
CA VAL A 10 8.75 -41.37 0.67
C VAL A 10 9.10 -40.04 -0.01
N LEU A 11 8.59 -39.88 -1.22
CA LEU A 11 8.65 -38.67 -2.04
C LEU A 11 7.88 -37.55 -1.32
N TRP A 12 8.59 -36.68 -0.61
CA TRP A 12 8.04 -35.44 -0.06
C TRP A 12 7.75 -34.46 -1.20
N ILE A 13 6.49 -34.39 -1.64
CA ILE A 13 6.03 -33.31 -2.50
C ILE A 13 5.77 -32.09 -1.61
N ALA A 14 6.78 -31.23 -1.49
CA ALA A 14 6.61 -29.90 -0.93
C ALA A 14 5.85 -29.02 -1.95
N LEU A 15 4.52 -28.95 -1.84
CA LEU A 15 3.75 -27.87 -2.47
C LEU A 15 3.97 -26.58 -1.68
N SER A 16 5.02 -25.85 -2.04
CA SER A 16 5.25 -24.48 -1.58
C SER A 16 4.36 -23.53 -2.39
N PHE A 17 3.18 -23.19 -1.88
CA PHE A 17 2.42 -22.04 -2.37
C PHE A 17 3.11 -20.74 -1.89
N SER A 18 4.08 -20.27 -2.67
CA SER A 18 4.69 -18.95 -2.53
C SER A 18 3.70 -17.87 -3.00
N GLY A 19 2.69 -17.57 -2.17
CA GLY A 19 1.54 -16.72 -2.49
C GLY A 19 1.63 -15.24 -2.09
N CYS A 20 2.81 -14.69 -1.77
CA CYS A 20 2.96 -13.27 -1.41
C CYS A 20 3.51 -12.47 -2.60
N SER A 21 2.63 -12.06 -3.52
CA SER A 21 2.86 -10.99 -4.54
C SER A 21 1.67 -10.84 -5.51
N SER A 22 0.58 -11.60 -5.31
CA SER A 22 -0.50 -11.68 -6.29
C SER A 22 -1.26 -10.38 -6.49
N HIS A 23 -1.32 -9.49 -5.50
CA HIS A 23 -2.13 -8.26 -5.60
C HIS A 23 -1.48 -7.21 -6.51
N GLU A 24 -0.21 -6.86 -6.29
CA GLU A 24 0.52 -5.93 -7.17
C GLU A 24 0.54 -6.42 -8.63
N VAL A 25 0.68 -7.73 -8.85
CA VAL A 25 0.62 -8.32 -10.20
C VAL A 25 -0.77 -8.14 -10.82
N GLN A 26 -1.83 -8.44 -10.08
CA GLN A 26 -3.21 -8.24 -10.55
C GLN A 26 -3.50 -6.77 -10.88
N LEU A 27 -3.02 -5.85 -10.06
CA LEU A 27 -3.17 -4.41 -10.27
C LEU A 27 -2.49 -3.95 -11.56
N ARG A 28 -1.27 -4.43 -11.83
CA ARG A 28 -0.59 -4.17 -13.10
C ARG A 28 -1.33 -4.77 -14.29
N MET A 29 -1.85 -5.99 -14.15
CA MET A 29 -2.63 -6.65 -15.22
C MET A 29 -3.97 -5.95 -15.51
N SER A 30 -4.54 -5.23 -14.54
CA SER A 30 -5.75 -4.42 -14.77
C SER A 30 -5.49 -3.14 -15.56
N GLY A 31 -4.22 -2.87 -15.92
CA GLY A 31 -3.81 -1.64 -16.60
C GLY A 31 -3.47 -0.50 -15.66
N ALA A 32 -3.51 -0.71 -14.33
CA ALA A 32 -3.08 0.31 -13.40
C ALA A 32 -1.57 0.55 -13.54
N ARG A 33 -1.18 1.82 -13.50
CA ARG A 33 0.20 2.24 -13.74
C ARG A 33 0.82 2.80 -12.48
N MET A 34 2.01 2.33 -12.13
CA MET A 34 2.80 2.92 -11.04
C MET A 34 3.14 4.38 -11.36
N LEU A 35 2.95 5.26 -10.39
CA LEU A 35 3.34 6.66 -10.50
C LEU A 35 4.85 6.82 -10.38
N SER A 36 5.41 7.73 -11.18
CA SER A 36 6.81 8.16 -11.05
C SER A 36 6.96 9.25 -9.98
N TYR A 37 8.19 9.53 -9.59
CA TYR A 37 8.56 10.62 -8.68
C TYR A 37 7.90 11.94 -9.06
N SER A 38 7.99 12.36 -10.33
CA SER A 38 7.39 13.62 -10.78
C SER A 38 5.87 13.61 -10.68
N GLU A 39 5.23 12.46 -10.86
CA GLU A 39 3.77 12.34 -10.73
C GLU A 39 3.34 12.36 -9.28
N LEU A 40 4.11 11.74 -8.38
CA LEU A 40 3.91 11.81 -6.94
C LEU A 40 4.08 13.25 -6.43
N GLU A 41 5.12 13.96 -6.88
CA GLU A 41 5.36 15.37 -6.52
C GLU A 41 4.16 16.23 -6.94
N ASN A 42 3.71 16.08 -8.19
CA ASN A 42 2.52 16.76 -8.67
C ASN A 42 1.24 16.35 -7.94
N LEU A 43 1.17 15.13 -7.39
CA LEU A 43 0.01 14.59 -6.69
C LEU A 43 -0.03 14.96 -5.20
N PHE A 44 1.09 15.26 -4.55
CA PHE A 44 1.11 15.49 -3.10
C PHE A 44 1.66 16.85 -2.69
N HIS A 45 2.56 17.47 -3.45
CA HIS A 45 3.04 18.83 -3.19
C HIS A 45 2.11 19.93 -3.75
N ALA A 46 0.80 19.72 -3.64
CA ALA A 46 -0.18 20.79 -3.75
C ALA A 46 -1.28 20.60 -2.70
N GLU A 47 -1.80 21.71 -2.17
CA GLU A 47 -2.89 21.68 -1.21
C GLU A 47 -4.11 20.99 -1.81
N ARG A 48 -4.54 19.89 -1.19
CA ARG A 48 -5.70 19.11 -1.64
C ARG A 48 -6.28 18.28 -0.52
N THR A 49 -7.58 18.06 -0.62
CA THR A 49 -8.33 17.11 0.19
C THR A 49 -8.70 15.91 -0.66
N VAL A 50 -8.42 14.71 -0.17
CA VAL A 50 -8.78 13.44 -0.82
C VAL A 50 -9.60 12.58 0.12
N GLU A 51 -10.26 11.56 -0.42
CA GLU A 51 -11.04 10.59 0.33
C GLU A 51 -10.34 9.23 0.41
N PHE A 52 -10.45 8.59 1.56
CA PHE A 52 -10.01 7.24 1.83
C PHE A 52 -11.18 6.43 2.38
N PRO A 53 -11.78 5.53 1.58
CA PRO A 53 -12.78 4.59 2.08
C PRO A 53 -12.15 3.67 3.12
N ILE A 54 -12.73 3.62 4.32
CA ILE A 54 -12.26 2.79 5.44
C ILE A 54 -13.47 2.11 6.08
N LEU A 55 -13.54 0.77 6.05
CA LEU A 55 -14.57 -0.09 6.65
C LEU A 55 -15.89 0.60 7.08
N GLY A 56 -16.74 0.94 6.10
CA GLY A 56 -18.08 1.50 6.34
C GLY A 56 -18.15 3.01 6.56
N GLN A 57 -17.02 3.70 6.57
CA GLN A 57 -16.90 5.16 6.69
C GLN A 57 -15.92 5.70 5.64
N VAL A 58 -15.83 7.02 5.54
CA VAL A 58 -14.87 7.72 4.66
C VAL A 58 -14.04 8.64 5.53
N ALA A 59 -12.72 8.47 5.49
CA ALA A 59 -11.79 9.47 6.01
C ALA A 59 -11.43 10.46 4.91
N THR A 60 -11.12 11.69 5.29
CA THR A 60 -10.49 12.67 4.39
C THR A 60 -9.07 12.94 4.83
N VAL A 61 -8.16 13.12 3.87
CA VAL A 61 -6.80 13.56 4.15
C VAL A 61 -6.53 14.86 3.42
N ASP A 62 -6.06 15.85 4.18
CA ASP A 62 -5.53 17.10 3.66
C ASP A 62 -4.01 16.97 3.51
N TYR A 63 -3.51 17.14 2.30
CA TYR A 63 -2.08 17.21 2.00
C TYR A 63 -1.64 18.65 1.81
N TYR A 64 -0.47 18.99 2.33
CA TYR A 64 0.12 20.32 2.23
C TYR A 64 1.44 20.28 1.44
N PRO A 65 1.78 21.35 0.68
CA PRO A 65 3.02 21.40 -0.10
C PRO A 65 4.31 21.32 0.72
N ASP A 66 4.23 21.58 2.03
CA ASP A 66 5.36 21.50 2.96
C ASP A 66 5.60 20.08 3.50
N GLY A 67 4.88 19.08 2.99
CA GLY A 67 4.98 17.70 3.41
C GLY A 67 4.14 17.37 4.64
N ARG A 68 3.35 18.29 5.19
CA ARG A 68 2.38 17.95 6.25
C ARG A 68 1.15 17.26 5.68
N GLN A 69 0.51 16.45 6.53
CA GLN A 69 -0.78 15.84 6.23
C GLN A 69 -1.65 15.73 7.49
N VAL A 70 -2.96 15.84 7.31
CA VAL A 70 -3.95 15.73 8.38
C VAL A 70 -5.08 14.82 7.92
N ILE A 71 -5.37 13.79 8.70
CA ILE A 71 -6.49 12.87 8.44
C ILE A 71 -7.65 13.20 9.37
N HIS A 72 -8.86 13.17 8.84
CA HIS A 72 -10.13 13.41 9.53
C HIS A 72 -11.10 12.25 9.28
N TRP A 73 -11.76 11.79 10.34
CA TRP A 73 -12.86 10.83 10.28
C TRP A 73 -13.89 11.17 11.35
N ASP A 74 -15.08 10.55 11.33
CA ASP A 74 -16.25 10.92 12.15
C ASP A 74 -15.96 11.24 13.62
N ASN A 75 -15.01 10.52 14.23
CA ASN A 75 -14.72 10.62 15.66
C ASN A 75 -13.27 11.02 15.97
N GLY A 76 -12.53 11.59 15.00
CA GLY A 76 -11.14 11.93 15.28
C GLY A 76 -10.37 12.60 14.16
N THR A 77 -9.18 13.00 14.55
CA THR A 77 -8.15 13.53 13.66
C THR A 77 -6.79 12.99 14.08
N ASP A 78 -5.89 12.88 13.11
CA ASP A 78 -4.48 12.58 13.33
C ASP A 78 -3.63 13.41 12.35
N THR A 79 -2.37 13.63 12.71
CA THR A 79 -1.43 14.44 11.94
C THR A 79 -0.18 13.64 11.63
N GLY A 80 0.46 13.98 10.52
CA GLY A 80 1.70 13.36 10.12
C GLY A 80 2.43 14.16 9.06
N THR A 81 3.46 13.54 8.53
CA THR A 81 4.25 14.07 7.42
C THR A 81 4.35 13.04 6.31
N PHE A 82 4.61 13.49 5.10
CA PHE A 82 5.00 12.64 3.99
C PHE A 82 6.26 13.18 3.33
N ARG A 83 6.94 12.29 2.60
CA ARG A 83 8.05 12.59 1.71
C ARG A 83 8.03 11.61 0.55
N ILE A 84 8.61 12.02 -0.57
CA ILE A 84 8.72 11.17 -1.75
C ILE A 84 10.21 10.84 -1.94
N GLU A 85 10.53 9.54 -2.07
CA GLU A 85 11.90 9.07 -2.28
C GLU A 85 11.91 7.89 -3.23
N ASN A 86 12.65 7.96 -4.34
CA ASN A 86 12.84 6.86 -5.30
C ASN A 86 11.50 6.21 -5.77
N ASP A 87 10.52 7.03 -6.18
CA ASP A 87 9.16 6.62 -6.56
C ASP A 87 8.31 6.01 -5.42
N TRP A 88 8.74 6.13 -4.17
CA TRP A 88 7.95 5.76 -2.99
C TRP A 88 7.32 6.96 -2.33
N PHE A 89 6.07 6.81 -1.91
CA PHE A 89 5.40 7.72 -0.99
C PHE A 89 5.59 7.20 0.43
N CYS A 90 6.39 7.88 1.24
CA CYS A 90 6.66 7.53 2.62
C CYS A 90 5.93 8.50 3.54
N SER A 91 5.17 7.97 4.50
CA SER A 91 4.33 8.78 5.37
C SER A 91 4.42 8.34 6.83
N THR A 92 4.17 9.28 7.73
CA THR A 92 4.02 9.05 9.17
C THR A 92 2.59 9.41 9.60
N TRP A 93 2.16 8.81 10.70
CA TRP A 93 0.93 9.22 11.40
C TRP A 93 1.20 9.14 12.90
N SER A 94 0.97 10.23 13.61
CA SER A 94 1.36 10.36 15.01
C SER A 94 0.63 9.36 15.91
N ARG A 95 -0.66 9.10 15.65
CA ARG A 95 -1.50 8.20 16.46
C ARG A 95 -1.77 6.88 15.75
N LEU A 96 -2.08 6.89 14.45
CA LEU A 96 -2.44 5.67 13.71
C LEU A 96 -1.26 4.71 13.55
N ARG A 97 -0.02 5.23 13.55
CA ARG A 97 1.21 4.45 13.43
C ARG A 97 2.24 4.77 14.51
N ASN A 98 1.85 5.42 15.61
CA ASN A 98 2.77 5.83 16.68
C ASN A 98 4.01 6.60 16.16
N GLY A 99 3.87 7.37 15.08
CA GLY A 99 4.95 8.09 14.41
C GLY A 99 5.83 7.25 13.49
N GLU A 100 5.59 5.94 13.36
CA GLU A 100 6.35 5.07 12.45
C GLU A 100 6.09 5.44 10.98
N GLU A 101 7.19 5.43 10.21
CA GLU A 101 7.15 5.66 8.77
C GLU A 101 6.75 4.39 8.03
N SER A 102 5.85 4.55 7.06
CA SER A 102 5.44 3.49 6.15
C SER A 102 5.51 4.02 4.73
N CYS A 103 6.14 3.25 3.85
CA CYS A 103 6.31 3.59 2.45
C CYS A 103 5.43 2.70 1.56
N SER A 104 4.85 3.31 0.53
CA SER A 104 4.03 2.63 -0.47
C SER A 104 4.38 3.08 -1.87
N LYS A 105 4.30 2.14 -2.81
CA LYS A 105 4.17 2.48 -4.23
C LYS A 105 2.73 2.87 -4.50
N ILE A 106 2.52 3.86 -5.36
CA ILE A 106 1.17 4.30 -5.69
C ILE A 106 0.89 3.97 -7.16
N TYR A 107 -0.24 3.32 -7.38
CA TYR A 107 -0.73 2.94 -8.69
C TYR A 107 -1.95 3.78 -9.05
N LYS A 108 -1.93 4.40 -10.23
CA LYS A 108 -3.09 5.07 -10.82
C LYS A 108 -4.01 4.03 -11.44
N ILE A 109 -5.23 3.90 -10.89
CA ILE A 109 -6.27 3.02 -11.41
C ILE A 109 -7.12 3.79 -12.44
N SER A 110 -7.47 5.04 -12.12
CA SER A 110 -8.19 5.95 -12.99
C SER A 110 -7.70 7.39 -12.79
N GLU A 111 -8.34 8.38 -13.41
CA GLU A 111 -7.99 9.79 -13.18
C GLU A 111 -8.22 10.24 -11.73
N THR A 112 -9.19 9.62 -11.03
CA THR A 112 -9.57 9.99 -9.67
C THR A 112 -9.27 8.92 -8.63
N GLU A 113 -8.86 7.71 -9.02
CA GLU A 113 -8.65 6.59 -8.08
C GLU A 113 -7.21 6.07 -8.14
N TYR A 114 -6.62 5.95 -6.96
CA TYR A 114 -5.22 5.58 -6.76
C TYR A 114 -5.13 4.55 -5.64
N GLU A 115 -4.26 3.56 -5.79
CA GLU A 115 -4.05 2.53 -4.78
C GLU A 115 -2.62 2.55 -4.25
N PHE A 116 -2.49 2.48 -2.93
CA PHE A 116 -1.25 2.42 -2.19
C PHE A 116 -0.93 0.95 -1.96
N VAL A 117 0.24 0.52 -2.42
CA VAL A 117 0.72 -0.85 -2.30
C VAL A 117 1.97 -0.86 -1.41
N GLY A 118 1.91 -1.63 -0.32
CA GLY A 118 3.00 -1.79 0.63
C GLY A 118 4.20 -2.53 0.04
N ASN A 119 5.32 -2.55 0.77
CA ASN A 119 6.54 -3.25 0.32
C ASN A 119 6.36 -4.79 0.21
N ASP A 120 5.37 -5.35 0.89
CA ASP A 120 4.99 -6.77 0.79
C ASP A 120 4.07 -7.08 -0.40
N GLY A 121 3.74 -6.06 -1.21
CA GLY A 121 2.87 -6.18 -2.38
C GLY A 121 1.38 -6.20 -2.05
N THR A 122 0.98 -5.93 -0.80
CA THR A 122 -0.42 -5.88 -0.37
C THR A 122 -1.03 -4.49 -0.54
N SER A 123 -2.35 -4.44 -0.72
CA SER A 123 -3.11 -3.17 -0.70
C SER A 123 -3.06 -2.55 0.70
N ALA A 124 -2.56 -1.33 0.80
CA ALA A 124 -2.52 -0.58 2.04
C ALA A 124 -3.70 0.41 2.15
N ALA A 125 -4.08 1.05 1.05
CA ALA A 125 -5.17 2.02 1.01
C ALA A 125 -5.62 2.34 -0.43
N ILE A 126 -6.86 2.81 -0.57
CA ILE A 126 -7.37 3.39 -1.83
C ILE A 126 -7.68 4.87 -1.57
N MET A 127 -7.13 5.74 -2.39
CA MET A 127 -7.35 7.18 -2.38
C MET A 127 -8.23 7.59 -3.56
N ARG A 128 -9.17 8.48 -3.28
CA ARG A 128 -10.06 9.09 -4.28
C ARG A 128 -9.91 10.60 -4.27
N LEU A 129 -9.66 11.18 -5.44
CA LEU A 129 -9.73 12.63 -5.63
C LEU A 129 -11.20 13.06 -5.63
N LYS A 130 -11.47 14.19 -4.97
CA LYS A 130 -12.76 14.88 -5.02
C LYS A 130 -12.97 15.62 -6.33
#